data_AF-A0A9D9PNT5-F1
#
_entry.id   AF-A0A9D9PNT5-F1
#
_cell.length_a   1.000
_cell.length_b   1.000
_cell.length_c   1.000
_cell.angle_alpha   90.00
_cell.angle_beta   90.00
_cell.angle_gamma   90.00
#
_symmetry.space_group_name_H-M   'P 1'
#
loop_
_entity.id
_entity.type
_entity.pdbx_description
1 polymer ?
#
loop_
_entity_poly.entity_id
_entity_poly.type
_entity_poly.pdbx_seq_one_letter_code
_entity_poly.pdbx_strand_id
1 'polypeptide(L)' 'MCKAIEENNKRIRKNEKIEIAVNLIRTGVMSYSMIADCTGLSLEEVEKLAETLDHTA' A
#
# COMPACT_ATOMS: atom_id res chain seq x y z
N MET A 1 -19.64 9.92 -16.75
CA MET A 1 -19.60 8.75 -15.85
C MET A 1 -20.07 9.23 -14.48
N CYS A 2 -20.83 8.46 -13.71
CA CYS A 2 -21.30 8.92 -12.38
C CYS A 2 -20.11 9.07 -11.42
N LYS A 3 -20.01 10.20 -10.72
CA LYS A 3 -18.92 10.51 -9.77
C LYS A 3 -18.69 9.41 -8.72
N ALA A 4 -19.78 8.78 -8.25
CA ALA A 4 -19.71 7.68 -7.29
C ALA A 4 -18.96 6.44 -7.82
N ILE A 5 -19.04 6.16 -9.12
CA ILE A 5 -18.32 5.02 -9.74
C ILE A 5 -16.82 5.36 -9.85
N GLU A 6 -16.49 6.60 -10.22
CA GLU A 6 -15.10 7.06 -10.30
C GLU A 6 -14.41 7.05 -8.93
N GLU A 7 -15.10 7.48 -7.88
CA GLU A 7 -14.59 7.44 -6.50
C GLU A 7 -14.39 6.01 -6.02
N ASN A 8 -15.34 5.11 -6.31
CA ASN A 8 -15.21 3.71 -5.93
C ASN A 8 -14.00 3.06 -6.63
N ASN A 9 -13.83 3.29 -7.93
CA ASN A 9 -12.69 2.78 -8.69
C ASN A 9 -11.34 3.29 -8.15
N LYS A 10 -11.27 4.53 -7.68
CA LYS A 10 -10.06 5.07 -7.02
C LYS A 10 -9.75 4.34 -5.70
N ARG A 11 -10.78 4.02 -4.91
CA ARG A 11 -10.62 3.28 -3.65
C ARG A 11 -10.16 1.84 -3.88
N ILE A 12 -10.76 1.16 -4.86
CA ILE A 12 -10.37 -0.21 -5.24
C ILE A 12 -8.88 -0.26 -5.62
N ARG A 13 -8.45 0.62 -6.53
CA ARG A 13 -7.03 0.69 -6.95
C ARG A 13 -6.09 1.02 -5.80
N LYS A 14 -6.51 1.88 -4.85
CA LYS A 14 -5.69 2.20 -3.68
C LYS A 14 -5.56 0.99 -2.75
N ASN A 15 -6.63 0.23 -2.55
CA ASN A 15 -6.59 -0.98 -1.73
C ASN A 15 -5.69 -2.07 -2.33
N GLU A 16 -5.74 -2.28 -3.65
CA GLU A 16 -4.85 -3.23 -4.34
C GLU A 16 -3.36 -2.89 -4.12
N LYS A 17 -3.01 -1.59 -4.21
CA LYS A 17 -1.64 -1.12 -3.94
C LYS A 17 -1.21 -1.38 -2.50
N ILE A 18 -2.10 -1.13 -1.54
CA ILE A 18 -1.84 -1.37 -0.12
C ILE A 18 -1.61 -2.86 0.14
N GLU A 19 -2.43 -3.74 -0.44
CA GLU A 19 -2.29 -5.19 -0.29
C GLU A 19 -0.94 -5.69 -0.84
N ILE A 20 -0.53 -5.19 -2.00
CA ILE A 20 0.80 -5.50 -2.57
C ILE A 20 1.91 -5.00 -1.63
N ALA A 21 1.83 -3.76 -1.14
CA ALA A 21 2.83 -3.20 -0.22
C ALA A 21 2.96 -4.04 1.06
N VAL A 22 1.83 -4.41 1.68
CA VAL A 22 1.78 -5.26 2.89
C VAL A 22 2.44 -6.61 2.64
N ASN A 23 2.15 -7.25 1.51
CA ASN A 23 2.76 -8.53 1.17
C ASN A 23 4.27 -8.40 0.98
N LEU A 24 4.73 -7.35 0.30
CA LEU A 24 6.16 -7.08 0.11
C LEU A 24 6.87 -6.79 1.44
N ILE A 25 6.27 -5.98 2.33
CA ILE A 25 6.80 -5.73 3.68
C ILE A 25 6.98 -7.06 4.43
N ARG A 26 5.95 -7.91 4.43
CA ARG A 26 5.98 -9.22 5.10
C ARG A 26 7.03 -10.17 4.55
N THR A 27 7.42 -10.04 3.28
CA THR A 27 8.52 -10.84 2.73
C THR A 27 9.88 -10.46 3.31
N GLY A 28 10.05 -9.21 3.75
CA GLY A 28 11.31 -8.69 4.30
C GLY A 28 12.47 -8.60 3.28
N VAL A 29 12.21 -8.82 1.98
CA VAL A 29 13.27 -8.88 0.94
C VAL A 29 13.59 -7.50 0.36
N MET A 30 12.65 -6.55 0.44
CA MET A 30 12.76 -5.24 -0.19
C MET A 30 12.77 -4.12 0.85
N SER A 31 13.51 -3.05 0.57
CA SER A 31 13.47 -1.83 1.38
C SER A 31 12.15 -1.07 1.17
N TYR A 32 11.75 -0.25 2.15
CA TYR A 32 10.51 0.53 2.07
C TYR A 32 10.49 1.51 0.89
N SER A 33 11.65 2.06 0.49
CA SER A 33 11.75 2.91 -0.70
C SER A 33 11.46 2.14 -1.99
N MET A 34 12.02 0.93 -2.15
CA MET A 34 11.73 0.07 -3.29
C MET A 34 10.26 -0.34 -3.34
N ILE A 35 9.65 -0.61 -2.18
CA ILE A 35 8.23 -0.95 -2.09
C ILE A 35 7.35 0.24 -2.49
N ALA A 36 7.72 1.45 -2.08
CA ALA A 36 7.05 2.68 -2.48
C ALA A 36 7.10 2.88 -4.00
N ASP A 37 8.29 2.70 -4.60
CA ASP A 37 8.48 2.80 -6.05
C ASP A 37 7.66 1.74 -6.83
N CYS A 38 7.65 0.49 -6.36
CA CYS A 38 6.91 -0.59 -7.02
C CYS A 38 5.39 -0.43 -6.95
N THR A 39 4.88 0.08 -5.83
CA THR A 39 3.42 0.19 -5.59
C THR A 39 2.87 1.56 -5.99
N GLY A 40 3.75 2.55 -6.21
CA GLY A 40 3.39 3.94 -6.42
C GLY A 40 2.64 4.53 -5.22
N LEU A 41 3.05 4.13 -4.01
CA LEU A 41 2.70 4.75 -2.74
C LEU A 41 3.84 5.68 -2.32
N SER A 42 3.61 6.57 -1.36
CA SER A 42 4.72 7.32 -0.75
C SER A 42 5.49 6.44 0.24
N LEU A 43 6.76 6.79 0.48
CA LEU A 43 7.57 6.13 1.51
C LEU A 43 6.89 6.18 2.89
N GLU A 44 6.32 7.34 3.24
CA GLU A 44 5.57 7.52 4.49
C GLU A 44 4.34 6.61 4.61
N GLU A 45 3.62 6.37 3.50
CA GLU A 45 2.51 5.41 3.48
C GLU A 45 3.00 3.98 3.74
N VAL A 46 4.15 3.60 3.17
CA VAL A 46 4.74 2.27 3.37
C VAL A 46 5.24 2.09 4.81
N GLU A 47 5.90 3.10 5.39
CA GLU A 47 6.36 3.08 6.79
C GLU A 47 5.20 2.93 7.77
N LYS A 48 4.12 3.71 7.59
CA LYS A 48 2.90 3.58 8.42
C LYS A 48 2.26 2.20 8.31
N LEU A 49 2.28 1.61 7.11
CA LEU A 49 1.77 0.25 6.91
C LEU A 49 2.64 -0.76 7.67
N ALA A 50 3.96 -0.62 7.65
CA ALA A 50 4.87 -1.48 8.41
C ALA A 50 4.65 -1.36 9.93
N GLU A 51 4.56 -0.14 10.47
CA GLU A 51 4.27 0.10 11.90
C GLU A 51 2.96 -0.56 12.35
N THR A 52 1.93 -0.51 11.50
CA THR A 52 0.63 -1.14 11.79
C THR A 52 0.73 -2.67 11.81
N LEU A 53 1.58 -3.26 10.96
CA LEU A 53 1.81 -4.70 10.90
C LEU A 53 2.63 -5.22 12.08
N ASP A 54 3.62 -4.46 12.55
CA ASP A 54 4.45 -4.85 13.70
C ASP A 54 3.66 -4.84 15.02
N HIS A 55 2.63 -4.02 15.13
CA HIS A 55 1.73 -4.01 16.30
C HIS A 55 0.67 -5.13 16.31
N THR A 56 0.60 -5.95 15.26
CA THR A 56 -0.36 -7.07 15.17
C THR A 56 0.28 -8.45 15.34
N ALA A 57 1.58 -8.52 15.66
CA ALA A 57 2.30 -9.75 16.04
C ALA A 57 2.34 -9.95 17.56
#